data_AF-A0A2C9KM87-F1
#
_entry.id   AF-A0A2C9KM87-F1
#
_cell.length_a   1.000
_cell.length_b   1.000
_cell.length_c   1.000
_cell.angle_alpha   90.00
_cell.angle_beta   90.00
_cell.angle_gamma   90.00
#
_symmetry.space_group_name_H-M   'P 1'
#
loop_
_entity.id
_entity.type
_entity.pdbx_description
1 polymer ?
#
loop_
_entity_poly.entity_id
_entity_poly.type
_entity_poly.pdbx_seq_one_letter_code
_entity_poly.pdbx_strand_id
1 'polypeptide(L)'
;MVLDMLPKFEADVFDSWLAPVNYQENVSTLSLLAAIFHSVQMCEVEMRYPVMLAGVVVAGKPQRQVSLYEHVATHLCGFIGACPARHFSLLESTLLENVLGRSTLSSLLAADCWCFLARYGTANLCRDQVQGLVKLYLQLKNIINKTVLFRLESLLHRLIKLMARDHQNCLVEMFPPEEEPMLWVAVTPNCLHENLGHDVRNKLLQWSVHVVNSSSVKLSHLLTALDFLTNVVSNSPSQCSPTHKELIVNFVSQMSIQLQVLCVLTHSQEILVAKLVLLAGSVLQQLSTKSILQVLVLIQKSLEENISLSFCLSVVHFLAKFSKCKIEPCFEQSQVLEKLSKVFHHMLSHPSALVHHAALSAFADFASHTIHETAIPACIQGEQWLQQRVERFLNKVMSMKIKSNPNYYTITGH
;
A
#
# COMPACT_ATOMS: atom_id res chain seq x y z
N MET A 1 30.23 -14.48 -11.23
CA MET A 1 30.38 -13.29 -10.35
C MET A 1 31.23 -13.64 -9.13
N VAL A 2 31.84 -12.68 -8.42
CA VAL A 2 32.64 -12.96 -7.19
C VAL A 2 31.85 -13.81 -6.19
N LEU A 3 30.55 -13.55 -6.07
CA LEU A 3 29.59 -14.31 -5.27
C LEU A 3 29.56 -15.83 -5.56
N ASP A 4 29.82 -16.25 -6.80
CA ASP A 4 29.81 -17.67 -7.20
C ASP A 4 31.16 -18.36 -6.98
N MET A 5 32.20 -17.55 -6.82
CA MET A 5 33.58 -18.03 -6.70
C MET A 5 33.97 -18.13 -5.24
N LEU A 6 33.59 -17.15 -4.40
CA LEU A 6 34.01 -17.07 -3.01
C LEU A 6 33.69 -18.34 -2.19
N PRO A 7 32.50 -18.98 -2.32
CA PRO A 7 32.19 -20.23 -1.62
C PRO A 7 33.10 -21.43 -1.96
N LYS A 8 33.91 -21.33 -3.02
CA LYS A 8 34.83 -22.41 -3.47
C LYS A 8 36.25 -22.24 -2.90
N PHE A 9 36.53 -21.13 -2.22
CA PHE A 9 37.82 -20.86 -1.60
C PHE A 9 37.85 -21.31 -0.14
N GLU A 10 39.04 -21.23 0.47
CA GLU A 10 39.26 -21.54 1.88
C GLU A 10 38.51 -20.56 2.81
N ALA A 11 38.21 -21.04 4.02
CA ALA A 11 37.43 -20.30 5.02
C ALA A 11 38.04 -18.93 5.36
N ASP A 12 39.35 -18.82 5.45
CA ASP A 12 40.04 -17.57 5.80
C ASP A 12 39.88 -16.51 4.71
N VAL A 13 39.90 -16.94 3.44
CA VAL A 13 39.62 -16.06 2.30
C VAL A 13 38.17 -15.60 2.38
N PHE A 14 37.21 -16.51 2.56
CA PHE A 14 35.81 -16.15 2.70
C PHE A 14 35.57 -15.13 3.81
N ASP A 15 36.21 -15.34 4.97
CA ASP A 15 36.08 -14.50 6.15
C ASP A 15 36.64 -13.09 5.91
N SER A 16 37.77 -12.97 5.21
CA SER A 16 38.38 -11.67 4.89
C SER A 16 37.49 -10.76 4.03
N TRP A 17 36.62 -11.31 3.19
CA TRP A 17 35.70 -10.52 2.35
C TRP A 17 34.42 -10.10 3.08
N LEU A 18 34.05 -10.81 4.15
CA LEU A 18 32.89 -10.48 4.97
C LEU A 18 33.24 -9.59 6.16
N ALA A 19 34.41 -9.80 6.76
CA ALA A 19 34.94 -8.99 7.85
C ALA A 19 36.31 -8.43 7.44
N PRO A 20 36.36 -7.46 6.51
CA PRO A 20 37.62 -6.92 6.02
C PRO A 20 38.43 -6.29 7.16
N VAL A 21 39.62 -6.83 7.41
CA VAL A 21 40.58 -6.28 8.37
C VAL A 21 41.37 -5.18 7.69
N ASN A 22 41.46 -4.03 8.36
CA ASN A 22 42.09 -2.84 7.81
C ASN A 22 43.63 -2.96 7.89
N TYR A 23 44.29 -3.30 6.79
CA TYR A 23 45.75 -3.39 6.74
C TYR A 23 46.43 -2.08 6.30
N GLN A 24 45.71 -1.17 5.64
CA GLN A 24 46.20 0.14 5.19
C GLN A 24 45.03 1.16 5.12
N GLU A 25 45.24 2.40 5.57
CA GLU A 25 44.23 3.48 5.68
C GLU A 25 43.47 3.83 4.37
N ASN A 26 43.87 3.26 3.22
CA ASN A 26 43.34 3.57 1.88
C ASN A 26 42.50 2.47 1.22
N VAL A 27 42.17 1.37 1.92
CA VAL A 27 41.36 0.26 1.34
C VAL A 27 39.92 0.31 1.86
N SER A 28 38.94 0.05 0.98
CA SER A 28 37.52 0.03 1.32
C SER A 28 37.24 -0.91 2.49
N THR A 29 36.59 -0.41 3.54
CA THR A 29 36.22 -1.14 4.75
C THR A 29 34.88 -1.88 4.62
N LEU A 30 34.27 -1.85 3.44
CA LEU A 30 32.95 -2.44 3.22
C LEU A 30 33.06 -3.96 3.08
N SER A 31 32.22 -4.68 3.82
CA SER A 31 32.00 -6.10 3.56
C SER A 31 31.45 -6.30 2.14
N LEU A 32 31.70 -7.47 1.56
CA LEU A 32 31.16 -7.82 0.24
C LEU A 32 29.63 -7.64 0.17
N LEU A 33 28.91 -7.99 1.24
CA LEU A 33 27.46 -7.80 1.33
C LEU A 33 27.10 -6.31 1.25
N ALA A 34 27.76 -5.45 2.04
CA ALA A 34 27.53 -4.01 2.01
C ALA A 34 27.88 -3.39 0.66
N ALA A 35 28.99 -3.82 0.04
CA ALA A 35 29.43 -3.34 -1.27
C ALA A 35 28.43 -3.69 -2.39
N ILE A 36 27.78 -4.84 -2.33
CA ILE A 36 26.74 -5.23 -3.29
C ILE A 36 25.51 -4.34 -3.15
N PHE A 37 25.03 -4.14 -1.92
CA PHE A 37 23.89 -3.24 -1.70
C PHE A 37 24.20 -1.81 -2.11
N HIS A 38 25.42 -1.32 -1.87
CA HIS A 38 25.87 -0.04 -2.38
C HIS A 38 25.87 0.01 -3.92
N SER A 39 26.38 -1.03 -4.58
CA SER A 39 26.37 -1.12 -6.04
C SER A 39 24.95 -1.12 -6.62
N VAL A 40 24.00 -1.81 -5.96
CA VAL A 40 22.58 -1.81 -6.36
C VAL A 40 21.97 -0.42 -6.28
N GLN A 41 22.38 0.41 -5.32
CA GLN A 41 21.94 1.81 -5.23
C GLN A 41 22.47 2.64 -6.39
N MET A 42 23.72 2.39 -6.81
CA MET A 42 24.35 3.12 -7.91
C MET A 42 23.79 2.71 -9.28
N CYS A 43 23.21 1.52 -9.41
CA CYS A 43 22.65 0.98 -10.65
C CYS A 43 21.11 1.03 -10.70
N GLU A 44 20.46 1.99 -10.02
CA GLU A 44 18.99 2.04 -9.92
C GLU A 44 18.29 2.13 -11.28
N VAL A 45 18.92 2.78 -12.26
CA VAL A 45 18.38 2.93 -13.63
C VAL A 45 18.41 1.57 -14.34
N GLU A 46 19.58 0.94 -14.42
CA GLU A 46 19.79 -0.35 -15.08
C GLU A 46 18.93 -1.46 -14.47
N MET A 47 18.64 -1.37 -13.17
CA MET A 47 17.79 -2.31 -12.45
C MET A 47 16.29 -2.13 -12.78
N ARG A 48 15.88 -0.96 -13.27
CA ARG A 48 14.50 -0.67 -13.70
C ARG A 48 14.28 -0.79 -15.20
N TYR A 49 15.33 -0.70 -15.99
CA TYR A 49 15.30 -0.89 -17.44
C TYR A 49 15.61 -2.35 -17.82
N PRO A 50 15.22 -2.82 -19.02
CA PRO A 50 15.37 -4.21 -19.42
C PRO A 50 16.81 -4.53 -19.84
N VAL A 51 17.78 -4.36 -18.92
CA VAL A 51 19.10 -4.95 -19.07
C VAL A 51 18.97 -6.45 -18.87
N MET A 52 19.06 -7.20 -19.96
CA MET A 52 18.89 -8.65 -19.97
C MET A 52 20.26 -9.34 -19.89
N LEU A 53 20.38 -10.25 -18.93
CA LEU A 53 21.58 -11.05 -18.68
C LEU A 53 21.25 -12.54 -18.74
N ALA A 54 22.28 -13.35 -18.99
CA ALA A 54 22.15 -14.79 -18.96
C ALA A 54 21.82 -15.26 -17.53
N GLY A 55 20.71 -15.96 -17.36
CA GLY A 55 20.30 -16.55 -16.09
C GLY A 55 21.08 -17.83 -15.77
N VAL A 56 20.91 -18.32 -14.53
CA VAL A 56 21.50 -19.59 -14.08
C VAL A 56 20.86 -20.76 -14.85
N VAL A 57 21.69 -21.68 -15.34
CA VAL A 57 21.25 -22.89 -16.03
C VAL A 57 20.68 -23.87 -15.02
N VAL A 58 19.41 -24.24 -15.20
CA VAL A 58 18.75 -25.28 -14.40
C VAL A 58 18.72 -26.56 -15.23
N ALA A 59 19.13 -27.68 -14.65
CA ALA A 59 19.16 -28.97 -15.35
C ALA A 59 17.80 -29.28 -16.00
N GLY A 60 17.82 -29.60 -17.29
CA GLY A 60 16.61 -29.89 -18.07
C GLY A 60 15.81 -28.67 -18.52
N LYS A 61 16.29 -27.43 -18.31
CA LYS A 61 15.64 -26.21 -18.81
C LYS A 61 16.60 -25.36 -19.66
N PRO A 62 16.11 -24.72 -20.74
CA PRO A 62 16.93 -23.81 -21.53
C PRO A 62 17.37 -22.60 -20.68
N GLN A 63 18.55 -22.05 -20.98
CA GLN A 63 19.03 -20.84 -20.33
C GLN A 63 18.12 -19.67 -20.69
N ARG A 64 17.51 -19.04 -19.68
CA ARG A 64 16.66 -17.87 -19.85
C ARG A 64 17.46 -16.58 -19.72
N GLN A 65 17.00 -15.54 -20.42
CA GLN A 65 17.42 -14.17 -20.17
C GLN A 65 16.64 -13.61 -18.98
N VAL A 66 17.34 -12.94 -18.06
CA VAL A 66 16.78 -12.39 -16.82
C VAL A 66 17.17 -10.93 -16.66
N SER A 67 16.40 -10.15 -15.91
CA SER A 67 16.77 -8.76 -15.64
C SER A 67 18.05 -8.68 -14.78
N LEU A 68 18.71 -7.53 -14.79
CA LEU A 68 19.84 -7.26 -13.88
C LEU A 68 19.45 -7.49 -12.41
N TYR A 69 18.24 -7.10 -12.01
CA TYR A 69 17.73 -7.34 -10.66
C TYR A 69 17.68 -8.83 -10.32
N GLU A 70 17.05 -9.63 -11.18
CA GLU A 70 16.92 -11.06 -10.95
C GLU A 70 18.28 -11.76 -10.95
N HIS A 71 19.20 -11.33 -11.83
CA HIS A 71 20.57 -11.82 -11.85
C HIS A 71 21.26 -11.60 -10.50
N VAL A 72 21.29 -10.35 -10.01
CA VAL A 72 21.92 -10.02 -8.72
C VAL A 72 21.24 -10.75 -7.56
N ALA A 73 19.90 -10.75 -7.51
CA ALA A 73 19.14 -11.43 -6.46
C ALA A 73 19.44 -12.94 -6.42
N THR A 74 19.47 -13.61 -7.57
CA THR A 74 19.72 -15.06 -7.66
C THR A 74 21.08 -15.43 -7.10
N HIS A 75 22.12 -14.73 -7.53
CA HIS A 75 23.48 -15.02 -7.11
C HIS A 75 23.76 -14.58 -5.66
N LEU A 76 23.16 -13.48 -5.20
CA LEU A 76 23.25 -13.07 -3.79
C LEU A 76 22.56 -14.09 -2.88
N CYS A 77 21.40 -14.61 -3.26
CA CYS A 77 20.76 -15.72 -2.55
C CYS A 77 21.62 -16.99 -2.55
N GLY A 78 22.22 -17.34 -3.70
CA GLY A 78 23.18 -18.46 -3.79
C GLY A 78 24.37 -18.30 -2.84
N PHE A 79 24.94 -17.09 -2.77
CA PHE A 79 26.00 -16.75 -1.83
C PHE A 79 25.56 -16.86 -0.37
N ILE A 80 24.39 -16.31 -0.02
CA ILE A 80 23.80 -16.42 1.32
C ILE A 80 23.62 -17.89 1.72
N GLY A 81 23.14 -18.74 0.81
CA GLY A 81 22.96 -20.17 1.06
C GLY A 81 24.27 -20.93 1.33
N ALA A 82 25.40 -20.39 0.86
CA ALA A 82 26.74 -20.93 1.10
C ALA A 82 27.49 -20.25 2.26
N CYS A 83 26.91 -19.21 2.87
CA CYS A 83 27.55 -18.43 3.92
C CYS A 83 27.65 -19.25 5.23
N PRO A 84 28.83 -19.36 5.85
CA PRO A 84 28.98 -20.02 7.15
C PRO A 84 28.15 -19.35 8.25
N ALA A 85 27.55 -20.16 9.14
CA ALA A 85 26.68 -19.68 10.21
C ALA A 85 27.34 -18.65 11.16
N ARG A 86 28.67 -18.65 11.29
CA ARG A 86 29.41 -17.65 12.10
C ARG A 86 29.21 -16.21 11.62
N HIS A 87 28.87 -16.02 10.34
CA HIS A 87 28.61 -14.70 9.74
C HIS A 87 27.12 -14.34 9.70
N PHE A 88 26.26 -15.12 10.34
CA PHE A 88 24.82 -14.89 10.31
C PHE A 88 24.44 -13.53 10.89
N SER A 89 25.08 -13.09 11.97
CA SER A 89 24.83 -11.78 12.59
C SER A 89 25.13 -10.62 11.63
N LEU A 90 26.23 -10.71 10.88
CA LEU A 90 26.60 -9.71 9.86
C LEU A 90 25.58 -9.71 8.70
N LEU A 91 25.15 -10.89 8.26
CA LEU A 91 24.13 -11.00 7.23
C LEU A 91 22.82 -10.35 7.68
N GLU A 92 22.34 -10.72 8.88
CA GLU A 92 21.11 -10.20 9.47
C GLU A 92 21.16 -8.67 9.63
N SER A 93 22.26 -8.12 10.16
CA SER A 93 22.42 -6.66 10.31
C SER A 93 22.44 -5.97 8.95
N THR A 94 23.16 -6.51 7.97
CA THR A 94 23.25 -5.93 6.62
C THR A 94 21.89 -5.92 5.93
N LEU A 95 21.12 -7.01 6.05
CA LEU A 95 19.77 -7.06 5.49
C LEU A 95 18.86 -6.06 6.21
N LEU A 96 18.93 -5.94 7.54
CA LEU A 96 18.10 -5.02 8.31
C LEU A 96 18.37 -3.56 7.96
N GLU A 97 19.65 -3.19 7.87
CA GLU A 97 20.09 -1.86 7.46
C GLU A 97 19.54 -1.50 6.08
N ASN A 98 19.51 -2.45 5.14
CA ASN A 98 19.00 -2.21 3.80
C ASN A 98 17.47 -2.19 3.72
N VAL A 99 16.77 -3.02 4.51
CA VAL A 99 15.31 -2.96 4.67
C VAL A 99 14.89 -1.59 5.20
N LEU A 100 15.59 -1.10 6.22
CA LEU A 100 15.31 0.17 6.88
C LEU A 100 15.97 1.39 6.20
N GLY A 101 16.80 1.15 5.18
CA GLY A 101 17.57 2.16 4.47
C GLY A 101 16.72 3.10 3.61
N ARG A 102 17.36 3.96 2.80
CA ARG A 102 16.64 4.94 1.96
C ARG A 102 16.23 4.38 0.59
N SER A 103 17.06 3.52 -0.01
CA SER A 103 16.82 2.95 -1.33
C SER A 103 15.69 1.93 -1.31
N THR A 104 14.63 2.18 -2.09
CA THR A 104 13.51 1.24 -2.27
C THR A 104 13.99 -0.05 -2.93
N LEU A 105 14.95 0.03 -3.86
CA LEU A 105 15.47 -1.13 -4.56
C LEU A 105 16.31 -2.03 -3.65
N SER A 106 17.20 -1.43 -2.83
CA SER A 106 17.98 -2.17 -1.84
C SER A 106 17.09 -2.80 -0.77
N SER A 107 16.04 -2.08 -0.34
CA SER A 107 15.05 -2.60 0.61
C SER A 107 14.29 -3.81 0.04
N LEU A 108 13.89 -3.74 -1.24
CA LEU A 108 13.25 -4.86 -1.92
C LEU A 108 14.19 -6.07 -2.06
N LEU A 109 15.43 -5.84 -2.50
CA LEU A 109 16.45 -6.89 -2.62
C LEU A 109 16.75 -7.54 -1.26
N ALA A 110 16.90 -6.74 -0.21
CA ALA A 110 17.12 -7.24 1.14
C ALA A 110 15.94 -8.09 1.62
N ALA A 111 14.70 -7.65 1.36
CA ALA A 111 13.51 -8.44 1.68
C ALA A 111 13.42 -9.75 0.88
N ASP A 112 13.84 -9.74 -0.40
CA ASP A 112 13.91 -10.95 -1.23
C ASP A 112 14.95 -11.94 -0.69
N CYS A 113 16.14 -11.47 -0.35
CA CYS A 113 17.20 -12.27 0.26
C CYS A 113 16.77 -12.83 1.63
N TRP A 114 16.06 -12.05 2.44
CA TRP A 114 15.53 -12.52 3.73
C TRP A 114 14.45 -13.58 3.55
N CYS A 115 13.58 -13.43 2.55
CA CYS A 115 12.59 -14.45 2.22
C CYS A 115 13.26 -15.73 1.71
N PHE A 116 14.34 -15.62 0.93
CA PHE A 116 15.14 -16.77 0.54
C PHE A 116 15.73 -17.45 1.77
N LEU A 117 16.36 -16.70 2.68
CA LEU A 117 16.93 -17.21 3.92
C LEU A 117 15.88 -17.95 4.76
N ALA A 118 14.67 -17.40 4.87
CA ALA A 118 13.56 -18.03 5.58
C ALA A 118 13.06 -19.33 4.93
N ARG A 119 13.14 -19.46 3.60
CA ARG A 119 12.80 -20.70 2.86
C ARG A 119 13.92 -21.74 2.89
N TYR A 120 15.17 -21.28 2.87
CA TYR A 120 16.36 -22.12 2.83
C TYR A 120 16.73 -22.65 4.22
N GLY A 121 16.54 -21.84 5.25
CA GLY A 121 16.78 -22.20 6.64
C GLY A 121 15.68 -23.07 7.25
N THR A 122 15.76 -23.26 8.57
CA THR A 122 14.78 -24.07 9.30
C THR A 122 13.49 -23.29 9.55
N ALA A 123 12.38 -24.01 9.76
CA ALA A 123 11.10 -23.38 10.15
C ALA A 123 11.21 -22.60 11.48
N ASN A 124 12.10 -23.02 12.37
CA ASN A 124 12.41 -22.31 13.62
C ASN A 124 13.13 -20.99 13.34
N LEU A 125 14.09 -20.97 12.41
CA LEU A 125 14.75 -19.74 12.00
C LEU A 125 13.72 -18.73 11.48
N CYS A 126 12.82 -19.13 10.59
CA CYS A 126 11.77 -18.24 10.09
C CYS A 126 10.89 -17.69 11.22
N ARG A 127 10.49 -18.53 12.19
CA ARG A 127 9.73 -18.11 13.37
C ARG A 127 10.48 -17.07 14.20
N ASP A 128 11.73 -17.35 14.55
CA ASP A 128 12.53 -16.50 15.45
C ASP A 128 12.81 -15.14 14.78
N GLN A 129 13.07 -15.14 13.47
CA GLN A 129 13.22 -13.93 12.65
C GLN A 129 11.94 -13.08 12.64
N VAL A 130 10.78 -13.69 12.40
CA VAL A 130 9.49 -12.97 12.42
C VAL A 130 9.22 -12.39 13.80
N GLN A 131 9.42 -13.16 14.87
CA GLN A 131 9.22 -12.67 16.24
C GLN A 131 10.14 -11.49 16.57
N GLY A 132 11.41 -11.55 16.17
CA GLY A 132 12.36 -10.44 16.33
C GLY A 132 11.90 -9.18 15.58
N LEU A 133 11.51 -9.32 14.32
CA LEU A 133 11.03 -8.22 13.49
C LEU A 133 9.70 -7.63 13.97
N VAL A 134 8.79 -8.44 14.54
CA VAL A 134 7.56 -7.95 15.17
C VAL A 134 7.90 -7.11 16.40
N LYS A 135 8.78 -7.58 17.29
CA LYS A 135 9.23 -6.80 18.46
C LYS A 135 9.86 -5.48 18.03
N LEU A 136 10.70 -5.51 17.00
CA LEU A 136 11.30 -4.31 16.42
C LEU A 136 10.23 -3.35 15.86
N TYR A 137 9.24 -3.86 15.11
CA TYR A 137 8.12 -3.06 14.62
C TYR A 137 7.38 -2.36 15.77
N LEU A 138 7.07 -3.08 16.84
CA LEU A 138 6.37 -2.53 18.00
C LEU A 138 7.15 -1.41 18.69
N GLN A 139 8.48 -1.48 18.69
CA GLN A 139 9.35 -0.42 19.20
C GLN A 139 9.44 0.78 18.25
N LEU A 140 9.47 0.54 16.95
CA LEU A 140 9.73 1.58 15.94
C LEU A 140 8.47 2.28 15.43
N LYS A 141 7.27 1.69 15.54
CA LYS A 141 6.02 2.17 14.90
C LYS A 141 5.67 3.65 15.17
N ASN A 142 6.15 4.21 16.28
CA ASN A 142 5.91 5.60 16.67
C ASN A 142 7.14 6.52 16.51
N ILE A 143 8.29 6.01 16.06
CA ILE A 143 9.58 6.72 16.03
C ILE A 143 10.02 7.01 14.60
N ILE A 144 9.92 6.02 13.71
CA ILE A 144 10.44 6.12 12.35
C ILE A 144 9.40 6.67 11.38
N ASN A 145 9.86 7.13 10.22
CA ASN A 145 8.95 7.58 9.17
C ASN A 145 8.10 6.42 8.62
N LYS A 146 6.91 6.75 8.12
CA LYS A 146 5.94 5.76 7.60
C LYS A 146 6.47 4.95 6.41
N THR A 147 7.32 5.54 5.56
CA THR A 147 7.89 4.84 4.39
C THR A 147 8.82 3.70 4.80
N VAL A 148 9.65 3.93 5.82
CA VAL A 148 10.54 2.90 6.38
C VAL A 148 9.71 1.85 7.13
N LEU A 149 8.69 2.27 7.89
CA LEU A 149 7.79 1.35 8.58
C LEU A 149 7.08 0.43 7.58
N PHE A 150 6.57 0.96 6.47
CA PHE A 150 5.92 0.18 5.41
C PHE A 150 6.83 -0.89 4.80
N ARG A 151 8.14 -0.63 4.69
CA ARG A 151 9.10 -1.64 4.19
C ARG A 151 9.26 -2.79 5.17
N LEU A 152 9.28 -2.50 6.47
CA LEU A 152 9.29 -3.51 7.53
C LEU A 152 7.97 -4.31 7.55
N GLU A 153 6.83 -3.63 7.43
CA GLU A 153 5.50 -4.26 7.31
C GLU A 153 5.43 -5.19 6.10
N SER A 154 5.98 -4.77 4.96
CA SER A 154 6.05 -5.58 3.73
C SER A 154 6.90 -6.83 3.92
N LEU A 155 8.06 -6.71 4.58
CA LEU A 155 8.89 -7.85 4.93
C LEU A 155 8.15 -8.82 5.87
N LEU A 156 7.55 -8.30 6.95
CA LEU A 156 6.77 -9.09 7.90
C LEU A 156 5.63 -9.84 7.21
N HIS A 157 4.86 -9.15 6.37
CA HIS A 157 3.78 -9.76 5.59
C HIS A 157 4.26 -10.95 4.76
N ARG A 158 5.44 -10.82 4.12
CA ARG A 158 6.02 -11.89 3.30
C ARG A 158 6.55 -13.04 4.13
N LEU A 159 7.23 -12.76 5.24
CA LEU A 159 7.81 -13.80 6.11
C LEU A 159 6.74 -14.57 6.88
N ILE A 160 5.68 -13.91 7.36
CA ILE A 160 4.56 -14.58 8.04
C ILE A 160 3.95 -15.66 7.14
N LYS A 161 3.81 -15.39 5.82
CA LYS A 161 3.33 -16.40 4.84
C LYS A 161 4.22 -17.62 4.70
N LEU A 162 5.49 -17.52 5.07
CA LEU A 162 6.46 -18.63 5.01
C LEU A 162 6.49 -19.46 6.29
N MET A 163 5.91 -18.96 7.38
CA MET A 163 5.85 -19.68 8.64
C MET A 163 4.97 -20.94 8.52
N ALA A 164 5.35 -21.99 9.25
CA ALA A 164 4.48 -23.14 9.47
C ALA A 164 3.20 -22.71 10.22
N ARG A 165 2.11 -23.47 10.03
CA ARG A 165 0.79 -23.14 10.64
C ARG A 165 0.87 -23.00 12.15
N ASP A 166 1.51 -23.94 12.84
CA ASP A 166 1.65 -23.90 14.30
C ASP A 166 2.43 -22.66 14.77
N HIS A 167 3.45 -22.25 14.02
CA HIS A 167 4.19 -21.03 14.33
C HIS A 167 3.34 -19.76 14.10
N GLN A 168 2.45 -19.73 13.11
CA GLN A 168 1.50 -18.62 12.94
C GLN A 168 0.52 -18.54 14.11
N ASN A 169 0.01 -19.68 14.59
CA ASN A 169 -0.86 -19.72 15.78
C ASN A 169 -0.14 -19.16 17.01
N CYS A 170 1.08 -19.65 17.29
CA CYS A 170 1.89 -19.14 18.41
C CYS A 170 2.20 -17.64 18.26
N LEU A 171 2.38 -17.13 17.04
CA LEU A 171 2.62 -15.70 16.81
C LEU A 171 1.39 -14.86 17.19
N VAL A 172 0.18 -15.30 16.81
CA VAL A 172 -1.07 -14.61 17.17
C VAL A 172 -1.34 -14.69 18.67
N GLU A 173 -1.01 -15.80 19.32
CA GLU A 173 -1.09 -15.94 20.77
C GLU A 173 -0.12 -15.00 21.50
N MET A 174 1.11 -14.86 20.98
CA MET A 174 2.12 -13.96 21.54
C MET A 174 1.81 -12.48 21.34
N PHE A 175 1.10 -12.14 20.26
CA PHE A 175 0.73 -10.77 19.93
C PHE A 175 -0.77 -10.71 19.60
N PRO A 176 -1.67 -10.74 20.60
CA PRO A 176 -3.11 -10.80 20.36
C PRO A 176 -3.62 -9.61 19.52
N PRO A 177 -4.52 -9.82 18.52
CA PRO A 177 -5.06 -8.74 17.69
C PRO A 177 -5.79 -7.63 18.44
N GLU A 178 -6.36 -7.95 19.60
CA GLU A 178 -7.05 -7.01 20.47
C GLU A 178 -6.08 -6.06 21.20
N GLU A 179 -4.86 -6.54 21.47
CA GLU A 179 -3.80 -5.79 22.15
C GLU A 179 -2.88 -5.06 21.16
N GLU A 180 -2.61 -5.68 20.01
CA GLU A 180 -1.75 -5.15 18.96
C GLU A 180 -2.47 -4.93 17.60
N PRO A 181 -3.59 -4.18 17.57
CA PRO A 181 -4.39 -4.01 16.36
C PRO A 181 -3.61 -3.34 15.23
N MET A 182 -2.72 -2.38 15.56
CA MET A 182 -1.87 -1.69 14.57
C MET A 182 -0.91 -2.63 13.86
N LEU A 183 -0.39 -3.66 14.53
CA LEU A 183 0.44 -4.68 13.89
C LEU A 183 -0.39 -5.43 12.86
N TRP A 184 -1.53 -5.97 13.30
CA TRP A 184 -2.32 -6.84 12.44
C TRP A 184 -3.05 -6.08 11.32
N VAL A 185 -3.47 -4.84 11.51
CA VAL A 185 -3.98 -4.02 10.40
C VAL A 185 -2.89 -3.73 9.36
N ALA A 186 -1.66 -3.49 9.79
CA ALA A 186 -0.54 -3.23 8.88
C ALA A 186 -0.11 -4.46 8.09
N VAL A 187 -0.05 -5.64 8.72
CA VAL A 187 0.45 -6.86 8.06
C VAL A 187 -0.66 -7.75 7.48
N THR A 188 -1.93 -7.58 7.86
CA THR A 188 -3.02 -8.53 7.52
C THR A 188 -3.97 -7.99 6.47
N PRO A 189 -3.69 -8.28 5.19
CA PRO A 189 -4.76 -8.56 4.25
C PRO A 189 -4.98 -10.06 4.04
N ASN A 190 -3.90 -10.87 3.95
CA ASN A 190 -3.95 -12.31 3.64
C ASN A 190 -2.59 -13.02 3.95
N CYS A 191 -1.90 -12.69 5.05
CA CYS A 191 -0.60 -13.32 5.37
C CYS A 191 -0.69 -14.60 6.21
N LEU A 192 -1.77 -14.75 6.97
CA LEU A 192 -2.06 -15.91 7.80
C LEU A 192 -2.78 -17.01 7.00
N HIS A 193 -2.68 -18.25 7.46
CA HIS A 193 -3.50 -19.34 6.93
C HIS A 193 -5.00 -19.06 7.14
N GLU A 194 -5.84 -19.62 6.27
CA GLU A 194 -7.23 -19.20 6.07
C GLU A 194 -8.07 -19.07 7.37
N ASN A 195 -8.11 -20.13 8.18
CA ASN A 195 -8.87 -20.14 9.44
C ASN A 195 -8.39 -19.06 10.43
N LEU A 196 -7.08 -19.02 10.71
CA LEU A 196 -6.50 -18.05 11.64
C LEU A 196 -6.64 -16.61 11.11
N GLY A 197 -6.46 -16.41 9.80
CA GLY A 197 -6.67 -15.13 9.16
C GLY A 197 -8.12 -14.65 9.25
N HIS A 198 -9.10 -15.56 9.16
CA HIS A 198 -10.50 -15.24 9.38
C HIS A 198 -10.76 -14.82 10.84
N ASP A 199 -10.22 -15.54 11.81
CA ASP A 199 -10.39 -15.23 13.22
C ASP A 199 -9.76 -13.90 13.61
N VAL A 200 -8.54 -13.62 13.14
CA VAL A 200 -7.85 -12.33 13.34
C VAL A 200 -8.66 -11.19 12.71
N ARG A 201 -9.18 -11.35 11.49
CA ARG A 201 -10.01 -10.31 10.84
C ARG A 201 -11.31 -10.05 11.63
N ASN A 202 -11.95 -11.09 12.15
CA ASN A 202 -13.17 -10.93 12.94
C ASN A 202 -12.90 -10.20 14.26
N LYS A 203 -11.80 -10.51 14.94
CA LYS A 203 -11.35 -9.79 16.14
C LYS A 203 -11.06 -8.32 15.84
N LEU A 204 -10.33 -8.04 14.74
CA LEU A 204 -10.06 -6.67 14.29
C LEU A 204 -11.32 -5.91 13.89
N LEU A 205 -12.32 -6.58 13.31
CA LEU A 205 -13.61 -5.98 12.97
C LEU A 205 -14.37 -5.59 14.24
N GLN A 206 -14.47 -6.49 15.21
CA GLN A 206 -15.10 -6.20 16.51
C GLN A 206 -14.39 -5.05 17.23
N TRP A 207 -13.05 -5.08 17.26
CA TRP A 207 -12.23 -4.01 17.82
C TRP A 207 -12.47 -2.68 17.10
N SER A 208 -12.46 -2.66 15.77
CA SER A 208 -12.64 -1.44 14.98
C SER A 208 -14.02 -0.83 15.15
N VAL A 209 -15.06 -1.67 15.16
CA VAL A 209 -16.45 -1.25 15.43
C VAL A 209 -16.57 -0.69 16.84
N HIS A 210 -15.94 -1.32 17.83
CA HIS A 210 -15.91 -0.79 19.19
C HIS A 210 -15.21 0.58 19.26
N VAL A 211 -14.07 0.74 18.58
CA VAL A 211 -13.31 2.01 18.54
C VAL A 211 -14.14 3.14 17.95
N VAL A 212 -14.84 2.93 16.82
CA VAL A 212 -15.64 4.00 16.20
C VAL A 212 -16.90 4.35 17.00
N ASN A 213 -17.42 3.44 17.83
CA ASN A 213 -18.59 3.70 18.68
C ASN A 213 -18.23 4.17 20.10
N SER A 214 -16.94 4.22 20.43
CA SER A 214 -16.48 4.66 21.75
C SER A 214 -16.40 6.19 21.82
N SER A 215 -16.80 6.77 22.95
CA SER A 215 -16.78 8.22 23.18
C SER A 215 -15.37 8.79 23.39
N SER A 216 -14.40 7.95 23.78
CA SER A 216 -13.02 8.37 24.03
C SER A 216 -12.06 7.30 23.54
N VAL A 217 -11.31 7.63 22.48
CA VAL A 217 -10.30 6.76 21.88
C VAL A 217 -9.07 7.54 21.49
N LYS A 218 -7.90 6.88 21.56
CA LYS A 218 -6.66 7.44 21.01
C LYS A 218 -6.83 7.65 19.50
N LEU A 219 -6.35 8.79 19.00
CA LEU A 219 -6.42 9.10 17.56
C LEU A 219 -5.76 8.02 16.72
N SER A 220 -4.61 7.45 17.15
CA SER A 220 -3.95 6.36 16.42
C SER A 220 -4.82 5.12 16.26
N HIS A 221 -5.59 4.75 17.30
CA HIS A 221 -6.55 3.65 17.23
C HIS A 221 -7.67 3.96 16.26
N LEU A 222 -8.22 5.18 16.32
CA LEU A 222 -9.26 5.61 15.39
C LEU A 222 -8.78 5.55 13.94
N LEU A 223 -7.61 6.14 13.64
CA LEU A 223 -7.04 6.11 12.30
C LEU A 223 -6.82 4.67 11.79
N THR A 224 -6.35 3.78 12.66
CA THR A 224 -6.13 2.36 12.35
C THR A 224 -7.45 1.62 12.09
N ALA A 225 -8.47 1.88 12.91
CA ALA A 225 -9.81 1.32 12.73
C ALA A 225 -10.44 1.79 11.41
N LEU A 226 -10.28 3.06 11.03
CA LEU A 226 -10.80 3.58 9.76
C LEU A 226 -10.14 2.92 8.55
N ASP A 227 -8.82 2.70 8.58
CA ASP A 227 -8.11 1.98 7.52
C ASP A 227 -8.62 0.54 7.37
N PHE A 228 -8.75 -0.15 8.50
CA PHE A 228 -9.24 -1.53 8.50
C PHE A 228 -10.69 -1.61 7.99
N LEU A 229 -11.59 -0.79 8.52
CA LEU A 229 -13.00 -0.77 8.12
C LEU A 229 -13.17 -0.42 6.64
N THR A 230 -12.41 0.56 6.14
CA THR A 230 -12.43 0.92 4.72
C THR A 230 -12.06 -0.28 3.83
N ASN A 231 -11.02 -1.02 4.23
CA ASN A 231 -10.57 -2.21 3.51
C ASN A 231 -11.61 -3.34 3.56
N VAL A 232 -12.12 -3.68 4.75
CA VAL A 232 -13.11 -4.75 4.92
C VAL A 232 -14.40 -4.46 4.17
N VAL A 233 -14.94 -3.23 4.27
CA VAL A 233 -16.17 -2.86 3.56
C VAL A 233 -15.98 -2.89 2.05
N SER A 234 -14.82 -2.43 1.54
CA SER A 234 -14.57 -2.35 0.10
C SER A 234 -14.27 -3.72 -0.53
N ASN A 235 -13.48 -4.55 0.14
CA ASN A 235 -12.91 -5.76 -0.45
C ASN A 235 -13.50 -7.07 0.10
N SER A 236 -14.16 -7.04 1.25
CA SER A 236 -14.76 -8.21 1.91
C SER A 236 -16.15 -7.89 2.51
N PRO A 237 -17.10 -7.36 1.72
CA PRO A 237 -18.37 -6.84 2.23
C PRO A 237 -19.28 -7.90 2.89
N SER A 238 -19.00 -9.19 2.68
CA SER A 238 -19.66 -10.33 3.31
C SER A 238 -19.26 -10.56 4.76
N GLN A 239 -18.08 -10.06 5.20
CA GLN A 239 -17.64 -10.16 6.60
C GLN A 239 -18.36 -9.16 7.51
N CYS A 240 -18.89 -8.06 6.96
CA CYS A 240 -19.66 -7.08 7.71
C CYS A 240 -21.14 -7.48 7.78
N SER A 241 -21.62 -7.78 8.98
CA SER A 241 -23.05 -7.92 9.28
C SER A 241 -23.81 -6.61 8.99
N PRO A 242 -25.15 -6.66 8.81
CA PRO A 242 -25.98 -5.46 8.67
C PRO A 242 -25.80 -4.47 9.82
N THR A 243 -25.73 -4.98 11.06
CA THR A 243 -25.50 -4.17 12.26
C THR A 243 -24.14 -3.45 12.23
N HIS A 244 -23.07 -4.13 11.78
CA HIS A 244 -21.77 -3.47 11.61
C HIS A 244 -21.86 -2.32 10.60
N LYS A 245 -22.54 -2.53 9.47
CA LYS A 245 -22.71 -1.50 8.43
C LYS A 245 -23.50 -0.29 8.95
N GLU A 246 -24.56 -0.53 9.71
CA GLU A 246 -25.36 0.54 10.34
C GLU A 246 -24.51 1.39 11.30
N LEU A 247 -23.72 0.75 12.17
CA LEU A 247 -22.82 1.45 13.09
C LEU A 247 -21.78 2.30 12.35
N ILE A 248 -21.20 1.76 11.26
CA ILE A 248 -20.24 2.50 10.42
C ILE A 248 -20.91 3.71 9.76
N VAL A 249 -22.11 3.55 9.21
CA VAL A 249 -22.89 4.63 8.58
C VAL A 249 -23.24 5.72 9.59
N ASN A 250 -23.65 5.34 10.80
CA ASN A 250 -23.95 6.28 11.88
C ASN A 250 -22.69 7.05 12.30
N PHE A 251 -21.57 6.35 12.46
CA PHE A 251 -20.28 6.97 12.76
C PHE A 251 -19.87 7.98 11.67
N VAL A 252 -19.91 7.60 10.40
CA VAL A 252 -19.56 8.50 9.28
C VAL A 252 -20.43 9.76 9.31
N SER A 253 -21.73 9.59 9.53
CA SER A 253 -22.69 10.70 9.57
C SER A 253 -22.41 11.66 10.73
N GLN A 254 -22.19 11.14 11.93
CA GLN A 254 -21.94 11.93 13.14
C GLN A 254 -20.57 12.61 13.10
N MET A 255 -19.52 11.86 12.77
CA MET A 255 -18.14 12.37 12.74
C MET A 255 -17.96 13.45 11.67
N SER A 256 -18.67 13.34 10.54
CA SER A 256 -18.64 14.38 9.50
C SER A 256 -19.16 15.72 10.03
N ILE A 257 -20.24 15.70 10.82
CA ILE A 257 -20.81 16.91 11.42
C ILE A 257 -19.88 17.47 12.50
N GLN A 258 -19.32 16.62 13.36
CA GLN A 258 -18.41 17.05 14.43
C GLN A 258 -17.17 17.76 13.88
N LEU A 259 -16.57 17.21 12.82
CA LEU A 259 -15.36 17.79 12.21
C LEU A 259 -15.63 19.09 11.46
N GLN A 260 -16.86 19.33 10.98
CA GLN A 260 -17.22 20.60 10.35
C GLN A 260 -17.16 21.80 11.32
N VAL A 261 -17.25 21.59 12.63
CA VAL A 261 -17.17 22.68 13.62
C VAL A 261 -15.75 23.24 13.72
N LEU A 262 -14.73 22.47 13.34
CA LEU A 262 -13.34 22.89 13.39
C LEU A 262 -13.05 23.97 12.35
N CYS A 263 -12.47 25.10 12.77
CA CYS A 263 -12.16 26.22 11.87
C CYS A 263 -10.89 26.02 11.03
N VAL A 264 -9.91 25.31 11.56
CA VAL A 264 -8.64 24.98 10.89
C VAL A 264 -8.25 23.56 11.25
N LEU A 265 -7.85 22.76 10.26
CA LEU A 265 -7.38 21.40 10.48
C LEU A 265 -5.90 21.39 10.81
N THR A 266 -5.56 20.78 11.96
CA THR A 266 -4.20 20.30 12.21
C THR A 266 -3.87 19.15 11.25
N HIS A 267 -2.57 18.89 11.02
CA HIS A 267 -2.14 17.78 10.15
C HIS A 267 -2.76 16.42 10.53
N SER A 268 -2.91 16.15 11.83
CA SER A 268 -3.51 14.89 12.32
C SER A 268 -5.01 14.82 12.08
N GLN A 269 -5.72 15.95 12.15
CA GLN A 269 -7.13 16.06 11.80
C GLN A 269 -7.35 15.95 10.28
N GLU A 270 -6.46 16.49 9.46
CA GLU A 270 -6.49 16.32 8.01
C GLU A 270 -6.42 14.83 7.63
N ILE A 271 -5.50 14.07 8.26
CA ILE A 271 -5.39 12.62 8.07
C ILE A 271 -6.70 11.91 8.50
N LEU A 272 -7.30 12.34 9.61
CA LEU A 272 -8.57 11.80 10.07
C LEU A 272 -9.69 12.04 9.05
N VAL A 273 -9.85 13.27 8.55
CA VAL A 273 -10.85 13.59 7.52
C VAL A 273 -10.58 12.79 6.25
N ALA A 274 -9.32 12.69 5.80
CA ALA A 274 -8.96 11.91 4.62
C ALA A 274 -9.40 10.44 4.74
N LYS A 275 -9.18 9.81 5.91
CA LYS A 275 -9.62 8.43 6.16
C LYS A 275 -11.13 8.30 6.32
N LEU A 276 -11.79 9.28 6.94
CA LEU A 276 -13.24 9.34 7.04
C LEU A 276 -13.90 9.43 5.66
N VAL A 277 -13.34 10.24 4.75
CA VAL A 277 -13.80 10.39 3.36
C VAL A 277 -13.65 9.08 2.57
N LEU A 278 -12.54 8.36 2.76
CA LEU A 278 -12.37 7.03 2.16
C LEU A 278 -13.41 6.03 2.68
N LEU A 279 -13.63 6.00 3.99
CA LEU A 279 -14.66 5.16 4.60
C LEU A 279 -16.06 5.52 4.09
N ALA A 280 -16.40 6.82 4.03
CA ALA A 280 -17.66 7.30 3.48
C ALA A 280 -17.86 6.84 2.03
N GLY A 281 -16.81 6.85 1.21
CA GLY A 281 -16.87 6.30 -0.15
C GLY A 281 -17.15 4.80 -0.19
N SER A 282 -16.62 4.04 0.77
CA SER A 282 -16.86 2.59 0.86
C SER A 282 -18.30 2.25 1.26
N VAL A 283 -18.96 3.11 2.05
CA VAL A 283 -20.37 2.95 2.48
C VAL A 283 -21.35 3.88 1.75
N LEU A 284 -20.95 4.46 0.62
CA LEU A 284 -21.69 5.55 -0.03
C LEU A 284 -23.14 5.19 -0.36
N GLN A 285 -23.40 3.95 -0.79
CA GLN A 285 -24.75 3.48 -1.13
C GLN A 285 -25.66 3.29 0.09
N GLN A 286 -25.09 3.21 1.29
CA GLN A 286 -25.84 3.07 2.54
C GLN A 286 -26.05 4.42 3.26
N LEU A 287 -25.40 5.48 2.81
CA LEU A 287 -25.55 6.82 3.38
C LEU A 287 -26.86 7.46 2.94
N SER A 288 -27.54 8.13 3.87
CA SER A 288 -28.66 9.01 3.53
C SER A 288 -28.18 10.21 2.71
N THR A 289 -29.04 10.80 1.87
CA THR A 289 -28.71 12.02 1.11
C THR A 289 -28.21 13.15 2.01
N LYS A 290 -28.78 13.27 3.22
CA LYS A 290 -28.31 14.22 4.25
C LYS A 290 -26.87 13.91 4.69
N SER A 291 -26.54 12.64 4.96
CA SER A 291 -25.19 12.24 5.36
C SER A 291 -24.17 12.49 4.24
N ILE A 292 -24.54 12.21 2.98
CA ILE A 292 -23.71 12.52 1.80
C ILE A 292 -23.44 14.03 1.73
N LEU A 293 -24.47 14.84 1.93
CA LEU A 293 -24.33 16.30 1.97
C LEU A 293 -23.34 16.74 3.05
N GLN A 294 -23.40 16.17 4.26
CA GLN A 294 -22.47 16.50 5.34
C GLN A 294 -21.02 16.14 5.01
N VAL A 295 -20.79 15.00 4.36
CA VAL A 295 -19.44 14.61 3.91
C VAL A 295 -18.92 15.61 2.86
N LEU A 296 -19.75 15.99 1.88
CA LEU A 296 -19.38 16.97 0.85
C LEU A 296 -19.12 18.38 1.43
N VAL A 297 -19.91 18.81 2.43
CA VAL A 297 -19.69 20.07 3.15
C VAL A 297 -18.34 20.04 3.88
N LEU A 298 -18.03 18.94 4.57
CA LEU A 298 -16.74 18.76 5.25
C LEU A 298 -15.59 18.83 4.25
N ILE A 299 -15.66 18.08 3.14
CA ILE A 299 -14.64 18.10 2.08
C ILE A 299 -14.44 19.52 1.56
N GLN A 300 -15.52 20.20 1.18
CA GLN A 300 -15.42 21.54 0.61
C GLN A 300 -14.76 22.53 1.57
N LYS A 301 -15.14 22.49 2.86
CA LYS A 301 -14.51 23.30 3.89
C LYS A 301 -13.01 22.99 4.02
N SER A 302 -12.64 21.71 4.01
CA SER A 302 -11.22 21.31 4.08
C SER A 302 -10.42 21.75 2.85
N LEU A 303 -11.02 21.77 1.66
CA LEU A 303 -10.36 22.22 0.42
C LEU A 303 -10.03 23.74 0.41
N GLU A 304 -10.65 24.53 1.29
CA GLU A 304 -10.35 25.96 1.45
C GLU A 304 -9.02 26.19 2.20
N GLU A 305 -8.45 25.14 2.82
CA GLU A 305 -7.20 25.18 3.57
C GLU A 305 -6.00 24.66 2.75
N ASN A 306 -4.78 24.89 3.25
CA ASN A 306 -3.56 24.29 2.66
C ASN A 306 -3.48 22.80 2.98
N ILE A 307 -4.11 21.98 2.15
CA ILE A 307 -4.23 20.53 2.33
C ILE A 307 -3.13 19.72 1.61
N SER A 308 -2.87 18.51 2.10
CA SER A 308 -1.90 17.61 1.49
C SER A 308 -2.41 16.93 0.23
N LEU A 309 -1.46 16.50 -0.60
CA LEU A 309 -1.72 15.66 -1.77
C LEU A 309 -2.49 14.37 -1.41
N SER A 310 -2.23 13.80 -0.23
CA SER A 310 -2.90 12.58 0.23
C SER A 310 -4.39 12.82 0.46
N PHE A 311 -4.78 13.98 0.99
CA PHE A 311 -6.17 14.33 1.18
C PHE A 311 -6.89 14.47 -0.16
N CYS A 312 -6.31 15.19 -1.13
CA CYS A 312 -6.88 15.33 -2.46
C CYS A 312 -7.14 13.97 -3.13
N LEU A 313 -6.20 13.03 -3.00
CA LEU A 313 -6.36 11.68 -3.56
C LEU A 313 -7.49 10.89 -2.86
N SER A 314 -7.67 11.06 -1.55
CA SER A 314 -8.82 10.49 -0.84
C SER A 314 -10.14 11.06 -1.35
N VAL A 315 -10.21 12.37 -1.62
CA VAL A 315 -11.39 13.02 -2.21
C VAL A 315 -11.67 12.46 -3.61
N VAL A 316 -10.65 12.34 -4.47
CA VAL A 316 -10.83 11.75 -5.81
C VAL A 316 -11.33 10.30 -5.73
N HIS A 317 -10.81 9.49 -4.80
CA HIS A 317 -11.27 8.13 -4.61
C HIS A 317 -12.73 8.08 -4.12
N PHE A 318 -13.15 9.01 -3.27
CA PHE A 318 -14.55 9.18 -2.86
C PHE A 318 -15.44 9.56 -4.06
N LEU A 319 -15.04 10.55 -4.86
CA LEU A 319 -15.75 10.98 -6.06
C LEU A 319 -15.94 9.84 -7.07
N ALA A 320 -14.93 8.99 -7.24
CA ALA A 320 -15.01 7.83 -8.14
C ALA A 320 -16.15 6.85 -7.77
N LYS A 321 -16.63 6.85 -6.52
CA LYS A 321 -17.74 5.98 -6.08
C LYS A 321 -19.11 6.48 -6.53
N PHE A 322 -19.23 7.74 -6.97
CA PHE A 322 -20.51 8.30 -7.42
C PHE A 322 -20.97 7.77 -8.78
N SER A 323 -20.10 7.13 -9.58
CA SER A 323 -20.48 6.56 -10.87
C SER A 323 -21.62 5.54 -10.77
N LYS A 324 -21.77 4.88 -9.62
CA LYS A 324 -22.81 3.88 -9.34
C LYS A 324 -23.72 4.28 -8.17
N CYS A 325 -23.66 5.53 -7.71
CA CYS A 325 -24.43 5.99 -6.57
C CYS A 325 -25.79 6.53 -7.03
N LYS A 326 -26.87 6.00 -6.45
CA LYS A 326 -28.20 6.58 -6.58
C LYS A 326 -28.42 7.53 -5.41
N ILE A 327 -28.74 8.79 -5.72
CA ILE A 327 -29.05 9.80 -4.71
C ILE A 327 -30.57 9.93 -4.74
N GLU A 328 -31.23 9.54 -3.66
CA GLU A 328 -32.69 9.53 -3.59
C GLU A 328 -33.27 10.94 -3.81
N PRO A 329 -34.39 11.09 -4.55
CA PRO A 329 -35.06 12.37 -4.72
C PRO A 329 -35.57 12.90 -3.38
N CYS A 330 -34.91 13.93 -2.85
CA CYS A 330 -35.31 14.63 -1.64
C CYS A 330 -34.89 16.11 -1.71
N PHE A 331 -35.28 16.90 -0.70
CA PHE A 331 -34.99 18.34 -0.64
C PHE A 331 -33.49 18.65 -0.76
N GLU A 332 -32.64 17.82 -0.18
CA GLU A 332 -31.18 17.97 -0.19
C GLU A 332 -30.49 17.50 -1.48
N GLN A 333 -31.20 16.80 -2.39
CA GLN A 333 -30.59 16.21 -3.58
C GLN A 333 -29.91 17.26 -4.46
N SER A 334 -30.56 18.40 -4.71
CA SER A 334 -30.00 19.48 -5.51
C SER A 334 -28.70 20.03 -4.91
N GLN A 335 -28.66 20.20 -3.58
CA GLN A 335 -27.47 20.66 -2.87
C GLN A 335 -26.33 19.65 -2.93
N VAL A 336 -26.64 18.35 -2.84
CA VAL A 336 -25.65 17.28 -3.03
C VAL A 336 -25.04 17.35 -4.42
N LEU A 337 -25.86 17.43 -5.47
CA LEU A 337 -25.38 17.49 -6.86
C LEU A 337 -24.57 18.77 -7.12
N GLU A 338 -25.00 19.90 -6.58
CA GLU A 338 -24.27 21.16 -6.69
C GLU A 338 -22.87 21.06 -6.05
N LYS A 339 -22.79 20.56 -4.81
CA LYS A 339 -21.51 20.41 -4.10
C LYS A 339 -20.63 19.34 -4.74
N LEU A 340 -21.21 18.22 -5.16
CA LEU A 340 -20.49 17.17 -5.90
C LEU A 340 -19.81 17.77 -7.13
N SER A 341 -20.54 18.59 -7.89
CA SER A 341 -20.02 19.24 -9.09
C SER A 341 -18.87 20.20 -8.78
N LYS A 342 -19.00 21.01 -7.72
CA LYS A 342 -17.93 21.91 -7.25
C LYS A 342 -16.68 21.16 -6.81
N VAL A 343 -16.83 20.05 -6.09
CA VAL A 343 -15.69 19.23 -5.63
C VAL A 343 -15.00 18.54 -6.81
N PHE A 344 -15.76 18.02 -7.79
CA PHE A 344 -15.19 17.52 -9.05
C PHE A 344 -14.41 18.62 -9.78
N HIS A 345 -15.01 19.80 -9.95
CA HIS A 345 -14.38 20.94 -10.61
C HIS A 345 -13.04 21.30 -9.96
N HIS A 346 -13.02 21.42 -8.63
CA HIS A 346 -11.80 21.75 -7.88
C HIS A 346 -10.69 20.69 -8.06
N MET A 347 -11.04 19.39 -8.04
CA MET A 347 -10.08 18.30 -8.29
C MET A 347 -9.59 18.27 -9.74
N LEU A 348 -10.47 18.56 -10.70
CA LEU A 348 -10.15 18.62 -12.12
C LEU A 348 -9.26 19.83 -12.46
N SER A 349 -9.37 20.94 -11.75
CA SER A 349 -8.49 22.11 -11.93
C SER A 349 -7.25 22.08 -11.04
N HIS A 350 -7.02 20.99 -10.29
CA HIS A 350 -5.90 20.90 -9.35
C HIS A 350 -4.53 20.92 -10.06
N PRO A 351 -3.52 21.67 -9.55
CA PRO A 351 -2.23 21.85 -10.22
C PRO A 351 -1.35 20.59 -10.26
N SER A 352 -1.47 19.72 -9.25
CA SER A 352 -0.75 18.44 -9.22
C SER A 352 -1.22 17.52 -10.35
N ALA A 353 -0.30 17.13 -11.23
CA ALA A 353 -0.56 16.19 -12.31
C ALA A 353 -1.14 14.85 -11.83
N LEU A 354 -0.75 14.39 -10.64
CA LEU A 354 -1.26 13.15 -10.05
C LEU A 354 -2.74 13.26 -9.68
N VAL A 355 -3.11 14.31 -8.95
CA VAL A 355 -4.53 14.56 -8.57
C VAL A 355 -5.35 14.78 -9.84
N HIS A 356 -4.85 15.61 -10.74
CA HIS A 356 -5.52 15.93 -11.99
C HIS A 356 -5.81 14.67 -12.81
N HIS A 357 -4.81 13.79 -12.99
CA HIS A 357 -4.98 12.55 -13.74
C HIS A 357 -5.97 11.59 -13.05
N ALA A 358 -5.87 11.45 -11.72
CA ALA A 358 -6.80 10.62 -10.95
C ALA A 358 -8.24 11.18 -11.05
N ALA A 359 -8.40 12.50 -10.98
CA ALA A 359 -9.68 13.19 -11.10
C ALA A 359 -10.30 13.01 -12.49
N LEU A 360 -9.50 13.11 -13.56
CA LEU A 360 -9.94 12.79 -14.93
C LEU A 360 -10.44 11.35 -15.04
N SER A 361 -9.72 10.40 -14.44
CA SER A 361 -10.14 8.99 -14.44
C SER A 361 -11.46 8.79 -13.68
N ALA A 362 -11.60 9.41 -12.50
CA ALA A 362 -12.82 9.34 -11.69
C ALA A 362 -14.01 10.00 -12.40
N PHE A 363 -13.79 11.17 -13.01
CA PHE A 363 -14.81 11.90 -13.76
C PHE A 363 -15.24 11.13 -15.01
N ALA A 364 -14.32 10.51 -15.73
CA ALA A 364 -14.65 9.68 -16.89
C ALA A 364 -15.55 8.51 -16.52
N ASP A 365 -15.29 7.85 -15.38
CA ASP A 365 -16.15 6.78 -14.87
C ASP A 365 -17.52 7.31 -14.42
N PHE A 366 -17.55 8.48 -13.75
CA PHE A 366 -18.79 9.14 -13.35
C PHE A 366 -19.66 9.53 -14.55
N ALA A 367 -19.10 10.26 -15.52
CA ALA A 367 -19.83 10.71 -16.70
C ALA A 367 -20.35 9.56 -17.58
N SER A 368 -19.70 8.39 -17.52
CA SER A 368 -20.11 7.22 -18.32
C SER A 368 -21.26 6.42 -17.69
N HIS A 369 -21.44 6.48 -16.36
CA HIS A 369 -22.32 5.53 -15.67
C HIS A 369 -23.33 6.19 -14.71
N THR A 370 -23.17 7.47 -14.39
CA THR A 370 -24.06 8.16 -13.45
C THR A 370 -25.46 8.32 -14.03
N ILE A 371 -26.47 8.21 -13.15
CA ILE A 371 -27.86 8.55 -13.50
C ILE A 371 -28.14 10.06 -13.39
N HIS A 372 -27.21 10.82 -12.79
CA HIS A 372 -27.36 12.25 -12.53
C HIS A 372 -26.69 13.08 -13.62
N GLU A 373 -27.11 12.89 -14.88
CA GLU A 373 -26.49 13.50 -16.06
C GLU A 373 -26.44 15.03 -16.00
N THR A 374 -27.41 15.65 -15.33
CA THR A 374 -27.49 17.11 -15.14
C THR A 374 -26.32 17.67 -14.33
N ALA A 375 -25.64 16.87 -13.53
CA ALA A 375 -24.45 17.29 -12.78
C ALA A 375 -23.18 17.31 -13.65
N ILE A 376 -23.14 16.54 -14.76
CA ILE A 376 -21.92 16.40 -15.58
C ILE A 376 -21.45 17.75 -16.16
N PRO A 377 -22.30 18.58 -16.79
CA PRO A 377 -21.87 19.87 -17.32
C PRO A 377 -21.38 20.82 -16.21
N ALA A 378 -22.02 20.78 -15.04
CA ALA A 378 -21.68 21.64 -13.91
C ALA A 378 -20.27 21.36 -13.35
N CYS A 379 -19.76 20.12 -13.47
CA CYS A 379 -18.39 19.76 -13.08
C CYS A 379 -17.30 20.47 -13.91
N ILE A 380 -17.60 20.80 -15.18
CA ILE A 380 -16.61 21.33 -16.15
C ILE A 380 -16.96 22.74 -16.62
N GLN A 381 -17.94 23.38 -16.00
CA GLN A 381 -18.38 24.73 -16.36
C GLN A 381 -17.33 25.77 -15.92
N GLY A 382 -17.21 26.86 -16.68
CA GLY A 382 -16.38 28.02 -16.33
C GLY A 382 -15.10 28.15 -17.15
N GLU A 383 -14.32 27.07 -17.28
CA GLU A 383 -13.00 27.12 -17.90
C GLU A 383 -12.93 26.33 -19.22
N GLN A 384 -12.76 27.02 -20.35
CA GLN A 384 -12.66 26.38 -21.68
C GLN A 384 -11.50 25.38 -21.78
N TRP A 385 -10.36 25.69 -21.15
CA TRP A 385 -9.19 24.81 -21.16
C TRP A 385 -9.49 23.47 -20.47
N LEU A 386 -10.30 23.49 -19.42
CA LEU A 386 -10.67 22.30 -18.67
C LEU A 386 -11.57 21.39 -19.51
N GLN A 387 -12.58 21.98 -20.15
CA GLN A 387 -13.49 21.28 -21.06
C GLN A 387 -12.73 20.55 -22.17
N GLN A 388 -11.85 21.25 -22.87
CA GLN A 388 -11.02 20.66 -23.92
C GLN A 388 -10.13 19.53 -23.40
N ARG A 389 -9.60 19.65 -22.17
CA ARG A 389 -8.72 18.64 -21.60
C ARG A 389 -9.47 17.38 -21.20
N VAL A 390 -10.66 17.54 -20.63
CA VAL A 390 -11.59 16.43 -20.32
C VAL A 390 -12.01 15.72 -21.62
N GLU A 391 -12.41 16.46 -22.65
CA GLU A 391 -12.77 15.90 -23.97
C GLU A 391 -11.63 15.11 -24.59
N ARG A 392 -10.40 15.66 -24.60
CA ARG A 392 -9.22 14.95 -25.11
C ARG A 392 -8.96 13.66 -24.33
N PHE A 393 -9.12 13.68 -23.01
CA PHE A 393 -8.93 12.49 -22.18
C PHE A 393 -9.97 11.42 -22.50
N LEU A 394 -11.26 11.79 -22.55
CA LEU A 394 -12.35 10.87 -22.88
C LEU A 394 -12.17 10.24 -24.26
N ASN A 395 -11.80 11.04 -25.27
CA ASN A 395 -11.50 10.54 -26.62
C ASN A 395 -10.35 9.51 -26.61
N LYS A 396 -9.30 9.77 -25.83
CA LYS A 396 -8.18 8.83 -25.69
C LYS A 396 -8.60 7.53 -25.00
N VAL A 397 -9.34 7.61 -23.90
CA VAL A 397 -9.83 6.41 -23.18
C VAL A 397 -10.76 5.57 -24.06
N MET A 398 -11.67 6.21 -24.80
CA MET A 398 -12.55 5.52 -25.75
C MET A 398 -11.74 4.85 -26.87
N SER A 399 -10.75 5.54 -27.44
CA SER A 399 -9.88 4.96 -28.48
C SER A 399 -9.08 3.75 -27.99
N MET A 400 -8.66 3.73 -26.73
CA MET A 400 -7.95 2.61 -26.11
C MET A 400 -8.89 1.43 -25.86
N LYS A 401 -10.12 1.67 -25.37
CA LYS A 401 -11.14 0.63 -25.17
C LYS A 401 -11.52 -0.06 -26.49
N ILE A 402 -11.61 0.70 -27.59
CA ILE A 402 -11.89 0.16 -28.94
C ILE A 402 -10.75 -0.76 -29.39
N LYS A 403 -9.49 -0.39 -29.14
CA LYS A 403 -8.31 -1.21 -29.49
C LYS A 403 -8.16 -2.47 -28.63
N SER A 404 -8.73 -2.51 -27.43
CA SER A 404 -8.71 -3.68 -26.54
C SER A 404 -9.90 -4.63 -26.71
N ASN A 405 -10.81 -4.37 -27.66
CA ASN A 405 -11.95 -5.24 -27.93
C ASN A 405 -11.51 -6.44 -28.80
N PRO A 406 -11.63 -7.71 -28.36
CA PRO A 406 -11.09 -8.87 -29.08
C PRO A 406 -11.83 -9.24 -30.38
N ASN A 407 -12.81 -8.44 -30.81
CA ASN A 407 -13.60 -8.70 -32.02
C ASN A 407 -13.03 -8.09 -33.32
N TYR A 408 -11.74 -7.70 -33.35
CA TYR A 408 -11.08 -7.20 -34.56
C TYR A 408 -10.05 -8.17 -35.18
N TYR A 409 -10.09 -9.46 -34.82
CA TYR A 409 -9.44 -10.52 -35.60
C TYR A 409 -10.49 -11.48 -36.17
N THR A 410 -11.29 -10.99 -37.10
CA THR A 410 -11.96 -11.85 -38.07
C THR A 410 -11.87 -11.23 -39.46
N ILE A 411 -11.07 -11.90 -40.30
CA ILE A 411 -11.23 -12.09 -41.74
C ILE A 411 -10.99 -10.86 -42.64
N THR A 412 -9.84 -10.85 -43.30
CA THR A 412 -9.69 -11.04 -44.76
C THR A 412 -8.25 -11.58 -44.94
N GLY A 413 -7.96 -12.70 -45.61
CA GLY A 413 -8.57 -13.24 -46.82
C GLY A 413 -7.71 -12.85 -48.01
N HIS A 414 -6.57 -13.53 -48.19
CA HIS A 414 -5.99 -13.97 -49.47
C HIS A 414 -4.83 -14.93 -49.22
#